data_AF-A0AAU9D412-F1
#
_entry.id   AF-A0AAU9D412-F1
#
_cell.length_a   1.000
_cell.length_b   1.000
_cell.length_c   1.000
_cell.angle_alpha   90.00
_cell.angle_beta   90.00
_cell.angle_gamma   90.00
#
_symmetry.space_group_name_H-M   'P 1'
#
loop_
_entity.id
_entity.type
_entity.pdbx_description
1 polymer ?
#
loop_
_entity_poly.entity_id
_entity_poly.type
_entity_poly.pdbx_seq_one_letter_code
_entity_poly.pdbx_strand_id
1 'polypeptide(L)'
;MFRIWVLEFENIENMKENNGLAFGKQNYVWMLIGIVLLVVGFFVMTLDGEPHGFGFVGLTLGPTIVFVGFMVEIYAIFIKKS
;
A
#
# COMPACT_ATOMS: atom_id res chain seq x y z
N MET A 1 21.50 -37.82 23.09
CA MET A 1 20.78 -36.70 23.73
C MET A 1 21.31 -35.34 23.24
N PHE A 2 22.59 -35.00 23.45
CA PHE A 2 23.20 -33.76 22.95
C PHE A 2 23.07 -33.54 21.43
N ARG A 3 23.24 -34.61 20.63
CA ARG A 3 23.13 -34.57 19.16
C ARG A 3 21.72 -34.25 18.63
N ILE A 4 20.68 -34.55 19.39
CA ILE A 4 19.29 -34.24 19.01
C ILE A 4 19.03 -32.75 19.17
N TRP A 5 19.58 -32.16 20.24
CA TRP A 5 19.46 -30.73 20.51
C TRP A 5 20.22 -29.90 19.46
N VAL A 6 21.41 -30.35 19.04
CA VAL A 6 22.18 -29.68 17.97
C VAL A 6 21.46 -29.69 16.62
N LEU A 7 20.84 -30.81 16.24
CA LEU A 7 20.07 -30.92 14.99
C LEU A 7 18.80 -30.04 15.01
N GLU A 8 18.17 -29.88 16.19
CA GLU A 8 17.02 -28.99 16.35
C GLU A 8 17.42 -27.52 16.14
N PHE A 9 18.58 -27.11 16.67
CA PHE A 9 19.10 -25.75 16.46
C PHE A 9 19.47 -25.46 15.00
N GLU A 10 20.11 -26.42 14.33
CA GLU A 10 20.45 -26.31 12.90
C GLU A 10 19.19 -26.29 12.01
N ASN A 11 18.12 -26.99 12.42
CA ASN A 11 16.82 -26.95 11.74
C ASN A 11 16.09 -25.61 11.98
N ILE A 12 16.18 -25.02 13.17
CA ILE A 12 15.61 -23.70 13.48
C ILE A 12 16.32 -22.59 12.70
N GLU A 13 17.63 -22.71 12.47
CA GLU A 13 18.40 -21.77 11.65
C GLU A 13 18.00 -21.87 10.16
N ASN A 14 17.74 -23.08 9.65
CA ASN A 14 17.26 -23.31 8.28
C ASN A 14 15.78 -22.93 8.05
N MET A 15 14.97 -22.77 9.11
CA MET A 15 13.55 -22.37 9.01
C MET A 15 13.36 -20.85 8.85
N LYS A 16 14.45 -20.07 8.81
CA LYS A 16 14.43 -18.62 8.81
C LYS A 16 14.74 -18.00 7.45
N GLU A 17 14.12 -18.50 6.37
CA GLU A 17 14.13 -17.75 5.11
C GLU A 17 12.88 -17.99 4.24
N ASN A 18 11.73 -17.62 4.79
CA ASN A 18 10.58 -17.24 3.98
C ASN A 18 10.36 -15.73 4.11
N ASN A 19 11.32 -14.94 3.63
CA ASN A 19 11.14 -13.50 3.38
C ASN A 19 10.18 -13.27 2.20
N GLY A 20 9.06 -14.00 2.16
CA GLY A 20 7.98 -13.76 1.23
C GLY A 20 7.39 -12.40 1.54
N LEU A 21 7.41 -11.52 0.55
CA LEU A 21 6.72 -10.24 0.64
C LEU A 21 5.26 -10.47 1.09
N ALA A 22 4.70 -9.53 1.86
CA ALA A 22 3.33 -9.63 2.37
C ALA A 22 2.28 -9.77 1.25
N PHE A 23 2.60 -9.24 0.06
CA PHE A 23 1.76 -9.31 -1.14
C PHE A 23 2.56 -9.74 -2.37
N GLY A 24 1.85 -10.09 -3.46
CA GLY A 24 2.49 -10.35 -4.74
C GLY A 24 3.10 -9.08 -5.36
N LYS A 25 4.13 -9.22 -6.20
CA LYS A 25 4.79 -8.07 -6.88
C LYS A 25 3.81 -7.14 -7.59
N GLN A 26 2.76 -7.69 -8.20
CA GLN A 26 1.74 -6.91 -8.91
C GLN A 26 0.91 -6.04 -7.97
N ASN A 27 0.62 -6.50 -6.75
CA ASN A 27 -0.12 -5.73 -5.76
C ASN A 27 0.65 -4.50 -5.31
N TYR A 28 1.97 -4.61 -5.15
CA TYR A 28 2.81 -3.45 -4.82
C TYR A 28 2.76 -2.38 -5.90
N VAL A 29 2.62 -2.75 -7.18
CA VAL A 29 2.43 -1.79 -8.27
C VAL A 29 1.07 -1.08 -8.12
N TRP A 30 0.00 -1.82 -7.81
CA TRP A 30 -1.32 -1.22 -7.58
C TRP A 30 -1.34 -0.30 -6.36
N MET A 31 -0.64 -0.65 -5.27
CA MET A 31 -0.46 0.24 -4.11
C MET A 31 0.31 1.50 -4.48
N LEU A 32 1.39 1.41 -5.27
CA LEU A 32 2.09 2.63 -5.72
C LEU A 32 1.18 3.55 -6.53
N ILE A 33 0.30 2.99 -7.36
CA ILE A 33 -0.69 3.76 -8.11
C ILE A 33 -1.70 4.43 -7.16
N GLY A 34 -2.20 3.70 -6.16
CA GLY A 34 -3.13 4.25 -5.15
C GLY A 34 -2.50 5.40 -4.37
N ILE A 35 -1.27 5.23 -3.87
CA ILE A 35 -0.51 6.30 -3.19
C ILE A 35 -0.34 7.52 -4.10
N VAL A 36 0.03 7.34 -5.36
CA VAL A 36 0.16 8.46 -6.31
C VAL A 36 -1.16 9.20 -6.48
N LEU A 37 -2.29 8.48 -6.58
CA LEU A 37 -3.62 9.10 -6.65
C LEU A 37 -3.97 9.88 -5.38
N LEU A 38 -3.63 9.37 -4.19
CA LEU A 38 -3.84 10.09 -2.93
C LEU A 38 -3.04 11.38 -2.92
N VAL A 39 -1.74 11.32 -3.24
CA VAL A 39 -0.87 12.50 -3.30
C VAL A 39 -1.39 13.52 -4.31
N VAL A 40 -1.78 13.08 -5.51
CA VAL A 40 -2.36 13.95 -6.53
C VAL A 40 -3.66 14.57 -6.04
N GLY A 41 -4.54 13.80 -5.41
CA GLY A 41 -5.82 14.30 -4.89
C GLY A 41 -5.64 15.39 -3.84
N PHE A 42 -4.74 15.19 -2.88
CA PHE A 42 -4.39 16.22 -1.90
C PHE A 42 -3.69 17.42 -2.55
N PHE A 43 -2.80 17.19 -3.52
CA PHE A 43 -2.13 18.27 -4.24
C PHE A 43 -3.12 19.14 -5.02
N VAL A 44 -4.12 18.54 -5.67
CA VAL A 44 -5.18 19.26 -6.39
C VAL A 44 -5.96 20.18 -5.44
N MET A 45 -6.18 19.79 -4.18
CA MET A 45 -6.80 20.68 -3.18
C MET A 45 -5.94 21.91 -2.90
N THR A 46 -4.61 21.80 -2.97
CA THR A 46 -3.70 22.93 -2.75
C THR A 46 -3.59 23.88 -3.94
N LEU A 47 -3.92 23.39 -5.15
CA LEU A 47 -3.91 24.20 -6.37
C LEU A 47 -5.17 25.05 -6.54
N ASP A 48 -6.17 24.87 -5.68
CA ASP A 48 -7.38 25.64 -5.76
C ASP A 48 -7.10 27.12 -5.43
N GLY A 49 -7.56 28.01 -6.31
CA GLY A 49 -7.27 29.44 -6.24
C GLY A 49 -8.15 30.20 -5.24
N GLU A 50 -9.17 29.54 -4.70
CA GLU A 50 -10.11 30.11 -3.73
C GLU A 50 -9.51 30.07 -2.31
N PRO A 51 -9.74 31.10 -1.46
CA PRO A 51 -9.31 31.08 -0.08
C PRO A 51 -9.80 29.81 0.63
N HIS A 52 -8.87 29.13 1.32
CA HIS A 52 -9.12 27.88 2.03
C HIS A 52 -9.54 26.68 1.15
N GLY A 53 -9.40 26.76 -0.18
CA GLY A 53 -9.77 25.66 -1.09
C GLY A 53 -11.27 25.39 -1.16
N PHE A 54 -12.09 26.42 -0.90
CA PHE A 54 -13.55 26.36 -1.04
C PHE A 54 -14.04 26.44 -2.49
N GLY A 55 -13.14 26.38 -3.47
CA GLY A 55 -13.49 26.28 -4.86
C GLY A 55 -14.03 24.87 -5.18
N PHE A 56 -14.60 24.74 -6.38
CA PHE A 56 -15.11 23.46 -6.85
C PHE A 56 -14.02 22.38 -6.92
N VAL A 57 -12.78 22.79 -7.23
CA VAL A 57 -11.63 21.91 -7.39
C VAL A 57 -11.20 21.32 -6.05
N GLY A 58 -11.10 22.15 -5.00
CA GLY A 58 -10.74 21.73 -3.66
C GLY A 58 -11.84 20.98 -2.92
N LEU A 59 -13.12 21.37 -3.07
CA LEU A 59 -14.24 20.73 -2.36
C LEU A 59 -14.76 19.46 -3.02
N THR A 60 -14.67 19.34 -4.35
CA THR A 60 -15.31 18.24 -5.09
C THR A 60 -14.30 17.34 -5.79
N LEU A 61 -13.44 17.91 -6.64
CA LEU A 61 -12.47 17.14 -7.42
C LEU A 61 -11.39 16.50 -6.55
N GLY A 62 -10.75 17.27 -5.67
CA GLY A 62 -9.73 16.76 -4.76
C GLY A 62 -10.22 15.57 -3.94
N PRO A 63 -11.33 15.70 -3.18
CA PRO A 63 -11.85 14.61 -2.37
C PRO A 63 -12.28 13.41 -3.19
N THR A 64 -12.81 13.62 -4.41
CA THR A 64 -13.19 12.51 -5.31
C THR A 64 -11.95 11.74 -5.78
N ILE A 65 -10.86 12.43 -6.13
CA ILE A 65 -9.60 11.77 -6.53
C ILE A 65 -9.00 10.98 -5.36
N VAL A 66 -8.98 11.57 -4.16
CA VAL A 66 -8.53 10.89 -2.94
C VAL A 66 -9.38 9.65 -2.67
N PHE A 67 -10.70 9.75 -2.80
CA PHE A 67 -11.61 8.62 -2.64
C PHE A 67 -11.32 7.48 -3.62
N VAL A 68 -11.10 7.79 -4.89
CA VAL A 68 -10.69 6.79 -5.90
C VAL A 68 -9.33 6.17 -5.54
N GLY A 69 -8.37 6.97 -5.07
CA GLY A 69 -7.07 6.48 -4.58
C GLY A 69 -7.23 5.45 -3.46
N PHE A 70 -8.09 5.72 -2.48
CA PHE A 70 -8.41 4.76 -1.42
C PHE A 70 -9.09 3.49 -1.96
N MET A 71 -9.97 3.59 -2.95
CA MET A 71 -10.58 2.40 -3.58
C MET A 71 -9.54 1.54 -4.29
N VAL A 72 -8.55 2.15 -4.94
CA VAL A 72 -7.42 1.45 -5.55
C VAL A 72 -6.56 0.75 -4.50
N GLU A 73 -6.26 1.40 -3.37
CA GLU A 73 -5.53 0.77 -2.26
C GLU A 73 -6.28 -0.45 -1.70
N ILE A 74 -7.57 -0.30 -1.44
CA ILE A 74 -8.42 -1.41 -0.97
C ILE A 74 -8.36 -2.55 -1.99
N TYR A 75 -8.53 -2.26 -3.28
CA TYR A 75 -8.42 -3.27 -4.32
C TYR A 75 -7.04 -3.95 -4.36
N ALA A 76 -5.96 -3.18 -4.24
CA ALA A 76 -4.59 -3.68 -4.28
C ALA A 76 -4.30 -4.65 -3.13
N ILE A 77 -4.84 -4.38 -1.93
CA ILE A 77 -4.70 -5.24 -0.75
C ILE A 77 -5.56 -6.50 -0.90
N PHE A 78 -6.78 -6.37 -1.42
CA PHE A 78 -7.72 -7.48 -1.56
C PHE A 78 -7.38 -8.45 -2.71
N ILE A 79 -6.56 -8.05 -3.68
CA ILE A 79 -5.99 -8.99 -4.64
C ILE A 79 -5.16 -10.02 -3.86
N LYS A 80 -5.70 -11.20 -3.64
CA LYS A 80 -4.88 -12.35 -3.28
C LYS A 80 -4.43 -12.97 -4.59
N LYS A 81 -3.15 -12.81 -4.94
CA LYS A 81 -2.61 -13.53 -6.09
C LYS A 81 -2.56 -15.03 -5.74
N SER A 82 -3.21 -15.84 -6.58
CA SER A 82 -3.01 -17.29 -6.66
C SER A 82 -1.58 -17.63 -7.05
#